data_AF-A0A428W531-F1
#
_entry.id   AF-A0A428W531-F1
#
_cell.length_a   1.000
_cell.length_b   1.000
_cell.length_c   1.000
_cell.angle_alpha   90.00
_cell.angle_beta   90.00
_cell.angle_gamma   90.00
#
_symmetry.space_group_name_H-M   'P 1'
#
loop_
_entity.id
_entity.type
_entity.pdbx_description
1 polymer ?
#
loop_
_entity_poly.entity_id
_entity_poly.type
_entity_poly.pdbx_seq_one_letter_code
_entity_poly.pdbx_strand_id
1 'polypeptide(L)'
;MPIQSPAARPCGTCPYRRDCPSGIWTGETYGRLVLYDLPTALQPNRVFLCHLQDTATGRRVCGGWAGTHDTEQLLGLRYAVIDGDMTAETLQAILVYRSPVPLFESGKAAYEHGIRDINNPSPEAQAAISRIERTRTDLIYLDGPERTSTR
;
A
#
# COMPACT_ATOMS: atom_id res chain seq x y z
N MET A 1 9.68 15.38 -0.42
CA MET A 1 9.50 15.15 -1.87
C MET A 1 8.03 14.87 -2.11
N PRO A 2 7.44 15.38 -3.21
CA PRO A 2 6.06 15.07 -3.57
C PRO A 2 5.87 13.56 -3.77
N ILE A 3 4.68 13.08 -3.45
CA ILE A 3 4.22 11.73 -3.74
C ILE A 3 4.16 11.57 -5.26
N GLN A 4 4.72 10.48 -5.79
CA GLN A 4 4.72 10.14 -7.21
C GLN A 4 3.51 9.28 -7.61
N SER A 5 3.15 9.33 -8.90
CA SER A 5 2.12 8.49 -9.51
C SER A 5 2.43 7.00 -9.37
N PRO A 6 1.46 6.07 -9.46
CA PRO A 6 1.72 4.63 -9.37
C PRO A 6 2.77 4.13 -10.37
N ALA A 7 3.42 3.01 -10.06
CA ALA A 7 4.28 2.35 -11.04
C ALA A 7 3.38 1.71 -12.11
N ALA A 8 3.90 1.55 -13.33
CA ALA A 8 3.13 0.97 -14.44
C ALA A 8 2.48 -0.37 -14.07
N ARG A 9 3.13 -1.17 -13.21
CA ARG A 9 2.59 -2.40 -12.63
C ARG A 9 2.66 -2.34 -11.10
N PRO A 10 1.61 -2.74 -10.35
CA PRO A 10 1.69 -2.90 -8.90
C PRO A 10 2.80 -3.89 -8.53
N CYS A 11 3.45 -3.68 -7.38
CA CYS A 11 4.59 -4.51 -6.98
C CYS A 11 4.22 -6.00 -6.80
N GLY A 12 5.24 -6.86 -6.78
CA GLY A 12 5.11 -8.32 -6.60
C GLY A 12 4.30 -8.74 -5.37
N THR A 13 4.38 -7.93 -4.31
CA THR A 13 3.78 -8.22 -3.00
C THR A 13 2.58 -7.33 -2.70
N CYS A 14 1.99 -6.68 -3.72
CA CYS A 14 0.86 -5.79 -3.52
C CYS A 14 -0.35 -6.58 -3.00
N PRO A 15 -0.99 -6.17 -1.87
CA PRO A 15 -2.08 -6.94 -1.28
C PRO A 15 -3.37 -6.93 -2.12
N TYR A 16 -3.51 -5.97 -3.05
CA TYR A 16 -4.65 -5.90 -3.97
C TYR A 16 -4.55 -6.83 -5.18
N ARG A 17 -3.39 -7.45 -5.43
CA ARG A 17 -3.20 -8.32 -6.60
C ARG A 17 -3.81 -9.70 -6.35
N ARG A 18 -4.61 -10.20 -7.30
CA ARG A 18 -5.19 -11.55 -7.20
C ARG A 18 -4.17 -12.68 -7.33
N ASP A 19 -3.02 -12.40 -7.93
CA ASP A 19 -1.89 -13.33 -8.07
C ASP A 19 -0.84 -13.16 -6.96
N CYS A 20 -1.13 -12.38 -5.91
CA CYS A 20 -0.27 -12.24 -4.74
C CYS A 20 -0.66 -13.28 -3.67
N PRO A 21 0.30 -14.03 -3.11
CA PRO A 21 0.02 -14.94 -2.01
C PRO A 21 -0.58 -14.21 -0.79
N SER A 22 -1.47 -14.91 -0.09
CA SER A 22 -1.96 -14.58 1.24
C SER A 22 -0.82 -14.67 2.28
N GLY A 23 -0.99 -14.00 3.41
CA GLY A 23 -0.08 -14.10 4.56
C GLY A 23 1.26 -13.37 4.42
N ILE A 24 1.43 -12.51 3.41
CA ILE A 24 2.68 -11.74 3.23
C ILE A 24 2.77 -10.56 4.22
N TRP A 25 1.65 -9.86 4.46
CA TRP A 25 1.60 -8.70 5.34
C TRP A 25 0.89 -9.00 6.66
N THR A 26 1.07 -8.12 7.63
CA THR A 26 0.40 -8.24 8.94
C THR A 26 -1.11 -8.05 8.82
N GLY A 27 -1.86 -8.57 9.80
CA GLY A 27 -3.31 -8.42 9.86
C GLY A 27 -3.73 -6.95 9.95
N GLU A 28 -2.93 -6.12 10.61
CA GLU A 28 -3.13 -4.66 10.64
C GLU A 28 -2.99 -4.04 9.24
N THR A 29 -1.95 -4.44 8.49
CA THR A 29 -1.72 -3.93 7.13
C THR A 29 -2.89 -4.26 6.22
N TYR A 30 -3.38 -5.50 6.27
CA TYR A 30 -4.57 -5.89 5.53
C TYR A 30 -5.83 -5.18 6.04
N GLY A 31 -5.99 -5.02 7.36
CA GLY A 31 -7.16 -4.38 7.96
C GLY A 31 -7.38 -2.94 7.49
N ARG A 32 -6.29 -2.21 7.21
CA ARG A 32 -6.35 -0.86 6.66
C ARG A 32 -7.00 -0.78 5.27
N LEU A 33 -6.99 -1.86 4.49
CA LEU A 33 -7.51 -1.85 3.12
C LEU A 33 -9.02 -1.60 3.09
N VAL A 34 -9.75 -2.20 4.04
CA VAL A 34 -11.21 -2.09 4.17
C VAL A 34 -11.65 -0.65 4.39
N LEU A 35 -10.82 0.17 5.04
CA LEU A 35 -11.16 1.55 5.35
C LEU A 35 -11.32 2.42 4.10
N TYR A 36 -10.72 2.03 2.97
CA TYR A 36 -10.84 2.76 1.70
C TYR A 36 -12.09 2.39 0.90
N ASP A 37 -12.80 1.33 1.28
CA ASP A 37 -14.11 0.99 0.70
C ASP A 37 -15.25 1.85 1.29
N LEU A 38 -14.97 2.60 2.37
CA LEU A 38 -15.97 3.42 3.05
C LEU A 38 -16.41 4.62 2.19
N PRO A 39 -17.59 5.21 2.45
CA PRO A 39 -17.97 6.49 1.86
C PRO A 39 -16.88 7.54 2.09
N THR A 40 -16.66 8.43 1.12
CA THR A 40 -15.55 9.42 1.10
C THR A 40 -15.30 10.11 2.44
N ALA A 41 -16.34 10.55 3.14
CA ALA A 41 -16.22 11.27 4.42
C ALA A 41 -15.73 10.40 5.60
N LEU A 42 -15.76 9.08 5.47
CA LEU A 42 -15.36 8.11 6.49
C LEU A 42 -14.04 7.40 6.15
N GLN A 43 -13.47 7.66 4.96
CA GLN A 43 -12.20 7.09 4.55
C GLN A 43 -11.03 7.72 5.33
N PRO A 44 -9.88 7.03 5.41
CA PRO A 44 -8.64 7.66 5.85
C PRO A 44 -8.29 8.85 4.96
N ASN A 45 -7.87 9.96 5.58
CA ASN A 45 -7.40 11.16 4.88
C ASN A 45 -5.95 11.03 4.36
N ARG A 46 -5.44 9.81 4.20
CA ARG A 46 -4.06 9.53 3.77
C ARG A 46 -4.05 8.71 2.50
N VAL A 47 -3.10 9.04 1.62
CA VAL A 47 -2.81 8.26 0.42
C VAL A 47 -2.22 6.90 0.82
N PHE A 48 -2.69 5.82 0.20
CA PHE A 48 -2.09 4.51 0.40
C PHE A 48 -0.83 4.38 -0.47
N LEU A 49 0.33 4.36 0.17
CA LEU A 49 1.62 4.32 -0.52
C LEU A 49 2.09 2.90 -0.79
N CYS A 50 2.96 2.76 -1.78
CA CYS A 50 3.59 1.50 -2.11
C CYS A 50 4.54 1.08 -0.97
N HIS A 51 4.27 -0.05 -0.33
CA HIS A 51 5.13 -0.59 0.73
C HIS A 51 6.57 -0.92 0.31
N LEU A 52 6.92 -0.90 -0.98
CA LEU A 52 8.31 -1.06 -1.44
C LEU A 52 8.97 0.27 -1.85
N GLN A 53 8.18 1.35 -1.97
CA GLN A 53 8.62 2.66 -2.45
C GLN A 53 8.00 3.77 -1.60
N ASP A 54 7.91 3.55 -0.29
CA ASP A 54 7.61 4.57 0.70
C ASP A 54 8.87 4.71 1.56
N THR A 55 9.87 5.40 1.01
CA THR A 55 11.20 5.59 1.60
C THR A 55 11.56 7.07 1.60
N ALA A 56 12.63 7.43 2.33
CA ALA A 56 13.15 8.80 2.35
C ALA A 56 13.55 9.33 0.95
N THR A 57 13.89 8.44 0.03
CA THR A 57 14.39 8.76 -1.32
C THR A 57 13.29 8.76 -2.38
N GLY A 58 12.07 8.34 -2.04
CA GLY A 58 10.95 8.34 -2.96
C GLY A 58 9.69 7.74 -2.34
N ARG A 59 8.56 8.41 -2.54
CA ARG A 59 7.24 7.97 -2.09
C ARG A 59 6.31 7.87 -3.28
N ARG A 60 5.59 6.76 -3.40
CA ARG A 60 4.72 6.49 -4.55
C ARG A 60 3.36 5.98 -4.14
N VAL A 61 2.31 6.40 -4.84
CA VAL A 61 0.97 5.82 -4.71
C VAL A 61 1.01 4.31 -5.02
N CYS A 62 0.34 3.51 -4.19
CA CYS A 62 0.18 2.09 -4.44
C CYS A 62 -0.68 1.85 -5.70
N GLY A 63 -0.13 1.18 -6.71
CA GLY A 63 -0.88 0.87 -7.94
C GLY A 63 -2.07 -0.06 -7.72
N GLY A 64 -1.99 -0.98 -6.75
CA GLY A 64 -3.14 -1.81 -6.40
C GLY A 64 -4.29 -1.01 -5.80
N TRP A 65 -3.98 -0.07 -4.92
CA TRP A 65 -4.98 0.83 -4.34
C TRP A 65 -5.60 1.75 -5.41
N ALA A 66 -4.76 2.42 -6.20
CA ALA A 66 -5.21 3.29 -7.28
C ALA A 66 -6.00 2.56 -8.37
N GLY A 67 -5.72 1.27 -8.60
CA GLY A 67 -6.43 0.47 -9.60
C GLY A 67 -7.70 -0.23 -9.08
N THR A 68 -7.92 -0.28 -7.76
CA THR A 68 -9.09 -0.95 -7.15
C THR A 68 -10.21 0.03 -6.83
N HIS A 69 -9.85 1.18 -6.27
CA HIS A 69 -10.82 2.14 -5.74
C HIS A 69 -11.21 3.19 -6.78
N ASP A 70 -12.40 3.78 -6.61
CA ASP A 70 -12.81 4.95 -7.37
C ASP A 70 -11.96 6.16 -6.95
N THR A 71 -10.93 6.43 -7.75
CA THR A 71 -9.96 7.50 -7.48
C THR A 71 -10.57 8.91 -7.42
N GLU A 72 -11.75 9.16 -7.98
CA GLU A 72 -12.43 10.46 -7.85
C GLU A 72 -13.05 10.65 -6.44
N GLN A 73 -13.28 9.55 -5.73
CA GLN A 73 -13.89 9.51 -4.40
C GLN A 73 -12.87 9.29 -3.28
N LEU A 74 -11.58 9.14 -3.57
CA LEU A 74 -10.56 8.90 -2.54
C LEU A 74 -10.24 10.19 -1.76
N LEU A 75 -10.61 10.21 -0.47
CA LEU A 75 -10.39 11.36 0.41
C LEU A 75 -8.90 11.72 0.52
N GLY A 76 -8.03 10.71 0.63
CA GLY A 76 -6.59 10.91 0.74
C GLY A 76 -5.96 11.64 -0.45
N LEU A 77 -6.49 11.49 -1.67
CA LEU A 77 -5.99 12.22 -2.84
C LEU A 77 -6.32 13.72 -2.76
N ARG A 78 -7.51 14.05 -2.23
CA ARG A 78 -7.94 15.45 -2.04
C ARG A 78 -7.04 16.16 -1.05
N TYR A 79 -6.78 15.53 0.10
CA TYR A 79 -5.86 16.08 1.11
C TYR A 79 -4.43 16.20 0.59
N ALA A 80 -3.90 15.17 -0.09
CA ALA A 80 -2.53 15.24 -0.61
C ALA A 80 -2.30 16.40 -1.58
N VAL A 81 -3.31 16.79 -2.37
CA VAL A 81 -3.22 17.97 -3.23
C VAL A 81 -3.33 19.27 -2.42
N ILE A 82 -4.29 19.34 -1.48
CA ILE A 82 -4.48 20.52 -0.60
C ILE A 82 -3.21 20.80 0.23
N ASP A 83 -2.59 19.76 0.77
CA ASP A 83 -1.41 19.85 1.62
C ASP A 83 -0.12 20.10 0.81
N GLY A 84 -0.20 20.08 -0.52
CA GLY A 84 0.96 20.27 -1.42
C GLY A 84 1.88 19.05 -1.52
N ASP A 85 1.47 17.91 -0.96
CA ASP A 85 2.19 16.64 -1.04
C ASP A 85 2.09 15.97 -2.42
N MET A 86 1.14 16.38 -3.25
CA MET A 86 0.88 15.83 -4.58
C MET A 86 0.62 16.93 -5.61
N THR A 87 1.24 16.81 -6.79
CA THR A 87 1.00 17.76 -7.89
C THR A 87 -0.25 17.40 -8.68
N ALA A 88 -0.80 18.37 -9.41
CA ALA A 88 -1.96 18.16 -10.29
C ALA A 88 -1.67 17.11 -11.39
N GLU A 89 -0.45 17.09 -11.93
CA GLU A 89 -0.03 16.11 -12.94
C GLU A 89 0.00 14.70 -12.35
N THR A 90 0.44 14.58 -11.09
CA THR A 90 0.44 13.29 -10.40
C THR A 90 -0.99 12.81 -10.14
N LEU A 91 -1.88 13.70 -9.70
CA LEU A 91 -3.30 13.39 -9.55
C LEU A 91 -3.89 12.89 -10.87
N GLN A 92 -3.64 13.61 -11.97
CA GLN A 92 -4.16 13.22 -13.29
C GLN A 92 -3.66 11.82 -13.71
N ALA A 93 -2.39 11.50 -13.44
CA ALA A 93 -1.85 10.17 -13.72
C ALA A 93 -2.49 9.06 -12.87
N ILE A 94 -2.95 9.37 -11.65
CA ILE A 94 -3.67 8.43 -10.78
C ILE A 94 -5.09 8.19 -11.32
N LEU A 95 -5.82 9.24 -11.70
CA LEU A 95 -7.21 9.15 -12.18
C LEU A 95 -7.33 8.25 -13.44
N VAL A 96 -6.34 8.33 -14.33
CA VAL A 96 -6.30 7.53 -15.56
C VAL A 96 -5.59 6.18 -15.39
N TYR A 97 -5.10 5.87 -14.19
CA TYR A 97 -4.34 4.64 -13.94
C TYR A 97 -5.21 3.40 -14.18
N ARG A 98 -4.66 2.41 -14.89
CA ARG A 98 -5.27 1.09 -15.05
C ARG A 98 -4.21 0.04 -14.76
N SER A 99 -4.52 -0.88 -13.84
CA SER A 99 -3.61 -1.96 -13.49
C SER A 99 -3.48 -2.94 -14.65
N PRO A 100 -2.26 -3.30 -15.09
CA PRO A 100 -2.06 -4.33 -16.11
C PRO A 100 -2.19 -5.75 -15.55
N VAL A 101 -2.48 -5.89 -14.25
CA VAL A 101 -2.68 -7.18 -13.57
C VAL A 101 -4.05 -7.22 -12.90
N PRO A 102 -4.69 -8.40 -12.83
CA PRO A 102 -5.94 -8.57 -12.12
C PRO A 102 -5.82 -8.15 -10.64
N LEU A 103 -6.68 -7.22 -10.24
CA LEU A 103 -6.82 -6.80 -8.84
C LEU A 103 -8.09 -7.40 -8.23
N PHE A 104 -8.15 -7.44 -6.90
CA PHE A 104 -9.40 -7.65 -6.17
C PHE A 104 -10.34 -6.46 -6.40
N GLU A 105 -11.63 -6.69 -6.28
CA GLU A 105 -12.66 -5.67 -6.55
C GLU A 105 -12.85 -4.65 -5.43
N SER A 106 -12.30 -4.91 -4.24
CA SER A 106 -12.41 -4.05 -3.06
C SER A 106 -11.26 -4.27 -2.09
N GLY A 107 -11.08 -3.33 -1.16
CA GLY A 107 -10.21 -3.50 0.00
C GLY A 107 -10.62 -4.68 0.88
N LYS A 108 -11.93 -4.92 1.03
CA LYS A 108 -12.50 -6.06 1.74
C LYS A 108 -12.13 -7.40 1.10
N ALA A 109 -12.27 -7.55 -0.22
CA ALA A 109 -11.87 -8.77 -0.91
C ALA A 109 -10.36 -9.03 -0.80
N ALA A 110 -9.55 -7.96 -0.90
CA ALA A 110 -8.11 -8.05 -0.68
C ALA A 110 -7.75 -8.44 0.77
N TYR A 111 -8.47 -7.91 1.75
CA TYR A 111 -8.33 -8.26 3.16
C TYR A 111 -8.64 -9.74 3.41
N GLU A 112 -9.82 -10.21 2.97
CA GLU A 112 -10.28 -11.60 3.17
C GLU A 112 -9.33 -12.63 2.56
N HIS A 113 -8.79 -12.34 1.37
CA HIS A 113 -7.73 -13.15 0.78
C HIS A 113 -6.45 -13.08 1.60
N GLY A 114 -6.00 -11.86 1.90
CA GLY A 114 -4.71 -11.59 2.54
C GLY A 114 -4.52 -12.28 3.89
N ILE A 115 -5.54 -12.27 4.75
CA ILE A 115 -5.43 -12.80 6.11
C ILE A 115 -5.48 -14.33 6.20
N ARG A 116 -5.89 -15.02 5.13
CA ARG A 116 -6.20 -16.47 5.15
C ARG A 116 -5.07 -17.32 5.74
N ASP A 117 -3.84 -17.05 5.30
CA ASP A 117 -2.67 -17.86 5.63
C ASP A 117 -1.66 -17.09 6.49
N ILE A 118 -2.11 -16.05 7.21
CA ILE A 118 -1.21 -15.19 8.01
C ILE A 118 -0.43 -15.95 9.08
N ASN A 119 -1.05 -16.98 9.68
CA ASN A 119 -0.42 -17.82 10.71
C ASN A 119 0.38 -19.00 10.13
N ASN A 120 0.22 -19.29 8.84
CA ASN A 120 0.89 -20.40 8.16
C ASN A 120 1.14 -20.05 6.68
N PRO A 121 2.03 -19.07 6.41
CA PRO A 121 2.25 -18.59 5.04
C PRO A 121 2.88 -19.66 4.17
N SER A 122 2.46 -19.71 2.90
CA SER A 122 3.02 -20.65 1.92
C SER A 122 4.51 -20.41 1.66
N PRO A 123 5.24 -21.38 1.09
CA PRO A 123 6.66 -21.17 0.72
C PRO A 123 6.87 -19.96 -0.22
N GLU A 124 5.92 -19.69 -1.10
CA GLU A 124 5.95 -18.51 -1.97
C GLU A 124 5.79 -17.21 -1.17
N ALA A 125 4.85 -17.17 -0.23
CA ALA A 125 4.66 -16.04 0.67
C ALA A 125 5.90 -15.79 1.54
N GLN A 126 6.51 -16.85 2.09
CA GLN A 126 7.76 -16.77 2.85
C GLN A 126 8.90 -16.20 2.01
N ALA A 127 9.08 -16.68 0.77
CA ALA A 127 10.08 -16.14 -0.14
C ALA A 127 9.85 -14.65 -0.47
N ALA A 128 8.59 -14.24 -0.60
CA ALA A 128 8.21 -12.84 -0.79
C ALA A 128 8.52 -11.97 0.44
N ILE A 129 8.21 -12.46 1.65
CA ILE A 129 8.55 -11.80 2.92
C ILE A 129 10.06 -11.60 3.02
N SER A 130 10.87 -12.66 2.81
CA SER A 130 12.33 -12.55 2.85
C SER A 130 12.89 -11.61 1.78
N ARG A 131 12.19 -11.40 0.67
CA ARG A 131 12.56 -10.39 -0.33
C ARG A 131 12.25 -8.98 0.14
N ILE A 132 11.10 -8.76 0.78
CA ILE A 132 10.73 -7.47 1.36
C ILE A 132 11.76 -7.07 2.41
N GLU A 133 12.07 -7.96 3.36
CA GLU A 133 13.06 -7.74 4.42
C GLU A 133 14.41 -7.27 3.86
N ARG A 134 14.91 -7.93 2.81
CA ARG A 134 16.18 -7.53 2.16
C ARG A 134 16.10 -6.19 1.42
N THR A 135 14.92 -5.79 0.96
CA THR A 135 14.71 -4.57 0.15
C THR A 135 14.39 -3.35 1.03
N ARG A 136 13.68 -3.59 2.14
CA ARG A 136 13.20 -2.60 3.09
C ARG A 136 13.86 -2.81 4.45
N THR A 137 15.19 -2.69 4.47
CA THR A 137 15.97 -2.82 5.71
C THR A 137 15.52 -1.83 6.78
N ASP A 138 14.98 -0.68 6.37
CA ASP A 138 14.39 0.34 7.24
C ASP A 138 13.15 -0.15 8.00
N LEU A 139 12.47 -1.20 7.53
CA LEU A 139 11.35 -1.82 8.27
C LEU A 139 11.83 -2.81 9.35
N ILE A 140 13.05 -3.33 9.24
CA ILE A 140 13.62 -4.30 10.21
C ILE A 140 14.17 -3.59 11.45
N TYR A 141 14.68 -2.36 11.29
CA TYR A 141 15.31 -1.61 12.40
C TYR A 141 14.33 -0.85 13.31
N LEU A 142 13.02 -0.89 13.04
CA LEU A 142 12.02 -0.26 13.91
C LEU A 142 11.68 -1.10 15.17
N ASP A 143 12.16 -2.35 15.24
CA ASP A 143 12.09 -3.21 16.44
C ASP A 143 13.44 -3.30 17.21
N GLY A 144 14.40 -2.40 16.93
CA GLY A 144 15.63 -2.29 17.70
C GLY A 144 15.35 -1.82 19.13
N PRO A 145 16.13 -2.27 20.16
CA PRO A 145 15.87 -1.88 21.54
C PRO A 145 15.90 -0.36 21.65
N GLU A 146 14.88 0.21 22.30
CA GLU A 146 14.83 1.63 22.65
C GLU A 146 16.20 2.04 23.17
N ARG A 147 16.87 2.95 22.45
CA ARG A 147 18.03 3.64 23.00
C ARG A 147 17.51 4.45 24.18
N THR A 148 17.61 3.87 25.38
CA THR A 148 17.52 4.63 26.62
C THR A 148 18.61 5.69 26.58
N SER A 149 18.24 6.89 26.18
CA SER A 149 19.02 8.09 26.39
C SER A 149 18.98 8.39 27.88
N THR A 150 19.89 7.78 28.63
CA THR A 150 20.35 8.37 29.88
C THR A 150 21.23 9.56 29.54
N ARG A 151 20.86 10.69 30.16
CA ARG A 151 21.57 11.96 30.18
C ARG A 151 23.02 11.81 30.65
#